data_AF-A0A1H7Q0K7-F1
#
_entry.id   AF-A0A1H7Q0K7-F1
#
_cell.length_a   1.000
_cell.length_b   1.000
_cell.length_c   1.000
_cell.angle_alpha   90.00
_cell.angle_beta   90.00
_cell.angle_gamma   90.00
#
_symmetry.space_group_name_H-M   'P 1'
#
loop_
_entity.id
_entity.type
_entity.pdbx_description
1 polymer ?
#
loop_
_entity_poly.entity_id
_entity_poly.type
_entity_poly.pdbx_seq_one_letter_code
_entity_poly.pdbx_strand_id
1 'polypeptide(L)'
;MNVSRRAILLGVLGVGSIATLVASRVWKDDTKANLFAEFEAAQTPVTRPQFSPDDVADLPDPIQRYLNHVLDDGQPYVQSA
;
A
#
# COMPACT_ATOMS: atom_id res chain seq x y z
N MET A 1 -53.29 -20.43 -7.82
CA MET A 1 -52.37 -19.45 -8.42
C MET A 1 -51.23 -20.24 -9.04
N ASN A 2 -51.28 -20.52 -10.35
CA ASN A 2 -50.29 -21.39 -11.00
C ASN A 2 -49.06 -20.56 -11.33
N VAL A 3 -48.03 -20.66 -10.47
CA VAL A 3 -46.75 -19.99 -10.71
C VAL A 3 -46.16 -20.56 -11.99
N SER A 4 -45.99 -19.71 -12.99
CA SER A 4 -45.45 -20.13 -14.29
C SER A 4 -43.99 -20.54 -14.13
N ARG A 5 -43.56 -21.60 -14.85
CA ARG A 5 -42.14 -22.03 -14.89
C ARG A 5 -41.17 -20.88 -15.18
N ARG A 6 -41.64 -19.88 -15.96
CA ARG A 6 -40.88 -18.66 -16.28
C ARG A 6 -40.64 -17.78 -15.04
N ALA A 7 -41.63 -17.63 -14.16
CA ALA A 7 -41.48 -16.88 -12.92
C ALA A 7 -40.48 -17.55 -11.95
N ILE A 8 -40.48 -18.89 -11.91
CA ILE A 8 -39.50 -19.66 -11.13
C ILE A 8 -38.09 -19.47 -11.68
N LEU A 9 -37.92 -19.59 -13.00
CA LEU A 9 -36.62 -19.41 -13.65
C LEU A 9 -36.05 -17.99 -13.43
N LEU A 10 -36.88 -16.95 -13.57
CA LEU A 10 -36.46 -15.57 -13.31
C LEU A 10 -36.10 -15.33 -11.85
N GLY A 11 -36.84 -15.95 -10.91
CA GLY A 11 -36.52 -15.90 -9.49
C GLY A 11 -35.15 -16.52 -9.18
N VAL A 12 -34.88 -17.71 -9.70
CA VAL A 12 -33.59 -18.41 -9.52
C VAL A 12 -32.43 -17.62 -10.14
N LEU A 13 -32.63 -17.08 -11.35
CA LEU A 13 -31.63 -16.24 -12.01
C LEU A 13 -31.30 -14.99 -11.21
N GLY A 14 -32.34 -14.29 -10.73
CA GLY A 14 -32.18 -13.09 -9.92
C GLY A 14 -31.39 -13.36 -8.63
N VAL A 15 -31.78 -14.38 -7.88
CA VAL A 15 -31.09 -14.77 -6.64
C VAL A 15 -29.64 -15.20 -6.92
N GLY A 16 -29.41 -15.98 -7.98
CA GLY A 16 -28.06 -16.39 -8.38
C GLY A 16 -27.16 -15.19 -8.71
N SER A 17 -27.66 -14.21 -9.46
CA SER A 17 -26.89 -13.01 -9.78
C SER A 17 -26.55 -12.16 -8.55
N ILE A 18 -27.47 -12.01 -7.60
CA ILE A 18 -27.22 -11.28 -6.35
C ILE A 18 -26.19 -12.00 -5.49
N ALA A 19 -26.31 -13.32 -5.34
CA ALA A 19 -25.36 -14.12 -4.57
C ALA A 19 -23.92 -13.99 -5.13
N THR A 20 -23.79 -14.01 -6.46
CA THR A 20 -22.48 -13.89 -7.13
C THR A 20 -21.85 -12.51 -6.90
N LEU A 21 -22.65 -11.44 -6.95
CA LEU A 21 -22.19 -10.08 -6.68
C LEU A 21 -21.70 -9.93 -5.23
N VAL A 22 -22.47 -10.43 -4.26
CA VAL A 22 -22.10 -10.37 -2.83
C VAL A 22 -20.81 -11.16 -2.58
N ALA A 23 -20.73 -12.39 -3.08
CA ALA A 23 -19.52 -13.22 -2.93
C ALA A 23 -18.29 -12.54 -3.54
N SER A 24 -18.41 -11.95 -4.73
CA SER A 24 -17.30 -11.24 -5.38
C SER A 24 -16.83 -10.01 -4.60
N ARG A 25 -17.74 -9.36 -3.87
CA ARG A 25 -17.43 -8.15 -3.10
C ARG A 25 -16.75 -8.50 -1.79
N VAL A 26 -17.28 -9.49 -1.07
CA VAL A 26 -16.65 -10.04 0.14
C VAL A 26 -15.24 -10.54 -0.16
N TRP A 27 -15.06 -11.31 -1.24
CA TRP A 27 -13.73 -11.78 -1.63
C TRP A 27 -12.76 -10.65 -1.94
N LYS A 28 -13.21 -9.57 -2.61
CA LYS A 28 -12.36 -8.41 -2.90
C LYS A 28 -11.96 -7.68 -1.63
N ASP A 29 -12.89 -7.50 -0.70
CA ASP A 29 -12.64 -6.79 0.54
C ASP A 29 -11.72 -7.60 1.47
N ASP A 30 -11.95 -8.91 1.61
CA ASP A 30 -11.09 -9.81 2.39
C ASP A 30 -9.70 -9.96 1.78
N THR A 31 -9.61 -10.12 0.45
CA THR A 31 -8.31 -10.22 -0.23
C THR A 31 -7.52 -8.93 -0.06
N LYS A 32 -8.17 -7.78 -0.22
CA LYS A 32 -7.51 -6.49 -0.03
C LYS A 32 -7.06 -6.34 1.42
N ALA A 33 -7.92 -6.63 2.40
CA ALA A 33 -7.58 -6.53 3.82
C ALA A 33 -6.41 -7.44 4.20
N ASN A 34 -6.41 -8.70 3.74
CA ASN A 34 -5.33 -9.65 4.00
C ASN A 34 -4.01 -9.21 3.37
N LEU A 35 -4.04 -8.75 2.12
CA LEU A 35 -2.82 -8.26 1.46
C LEU A 35 -2.26 -7.03 2.17
N PHE A 36 -3.12 -6.09 2.58
CA PHE A 36 -2.67 -4.93 3.36
C PHE A 36 -2.05 -5.34 4.70
N ALA A 37 -2.69 -6.25 5.44
CA ALA A 37 -2.18 -6.74 6.71
C ALA A 37 -0.85 -7.49 6.53
N GLU A 38 -0.70 -8.27 5.47
CA GLU A 38 0.53 -8.99 5.15
C GLU A 38 1.66 -8.03 4.78
N PHE A 39 1.39 -7.02 3.94
CA PHE A 39 2.37 -5.98 3.63
C PHE A 39 2.76 -5.16 4.85
N GLU A 40 1.80 -4.81 5.72
CA GLU A 40 2.07 -4.08 6.95
C GLU A 40 2.88 -4.91 7.94
N ALA A 41 2.57 -6.19 8.10
CA ALA A 41 3.34 -7.11 8.95
C ALA A 41 4.75 -7.38 8.40
N ALA A 42 4.92 -7.36 7.07
CA ALA A 42 6.21 -7.51 6.41
C ALA A 42 7.03 -6.21 6.35
N GLN A 43 6.48 -5.06 6.78
CA GLN A 43 7.26 -3.83 6.90
C GLN A 43 8.25 -3.95 8.04
N THR A 44 9.48 -4.35 7.70
CA THR A 44 10.63 -4.15 8.58
C THR A 44 10.82 -2.63 8.74
N PRO A 45 10.93 -2.11 9.98
CA PRO A 45 11.32 -0.72 10.18
C PRO A 45 12.66 -0.48 9.50
N VAL A 46 12.65 0.27 8.40
CA VAL A 46 13.88 0.65 7.73
C VAL A 46 14.51 1.73 8.59
N THR A 47 15.39 1.35 9.50
CA THR A 47 16.30 2.29 10.16
C THR A 47 17.24 2.81 9.08
N ARG A 48 16.81 3.88 8.40
CA ARG A 48 17.67 4.60 7.47
C ARG A 48 18.65 5.43 8.31
N PRO A 49 19.96 5.31 8.07
CA PRO A 49 20.88 6.26 8.64
C PRO A 49 20.46 7.67 8.20
N GLN A 50 20.62 8.62 9.11
CA GLN A 50 20.28 10.01 8.89
C GLN A 50 21.56 10.79 8.63
N PHE A 51 21.45 11.81 7.80
CA PHE A 51 22.52 12.76 7.54
C PHE A 51 22.82 13.56 8.82
N SER A 52 24.09 13.66 9.16
CA SER A 52 24.66 14.59 10.12
C SER A 52 25.63 15.54 9.40
N PRO A 53 25.75 16.81 9.81
CA PRO A 53 26.80 17.70 9.34
C PRO A 53 28.23 17.14 9.50
N ASP A 54 28.42 16.22 10.46
CA ASP A 54 29.70 15.53 10.68
C ASP A 54 30.07 14.62 9.51
N ASP A 55 29.09 14.12 8.74
CA ASP A 55 29.31 13.19 7.63
C ASP A 55 30.04 13.85 6.44
N VAL A 56 30.08 15.19 6.40
CA VAL A 56 30.75 15.97 5.36
C VAL A 56 31.99 16.71 5.87
N ALA A 57 32.36 16.56 7.14
CA ALA A 57 33.44 17.33 7.77
C ALA A 57 34.82 17.11 7.11
N ASP A 58 35.03 15.98 6.44
CA ASP A 58 36.28 15.64 5.74
C ASP A 58 36.32 16.16 4.29
N LEU A 59 35.23 16.78 3.79
CA LEU A 59 35.16 17.27 2.42
C LEU A 59 35.79 18.66 2.27
N PRO A 60 36.18 19.10 1.06
CA PRO A 60 36.63 20.48 0.85
C PRO A 60 35.57 21.52 1.21
N ASP A 61 35.99 22.67 1.76
CA ASP A 61 35.09 23.76 2.20
C ASP A 61 33.96 24.14 1.23
N PRO A 62 34.19 24.23 -0.11
CA PRO A 62 33.10 24.56 -1.03
C PRO A 62 32.00 23.50 -1.05
N ILE A 63 32.36 22.23 -0.91
CA ILE A 63 31.43 21.11 -0.92
C ILE A 63 30.68 21.05 0.42
N GLN A 64 31.38 21.21 1.54
CA GLN A 64 30.76 21.30 2.87
C GLN A 64 29.69 22.39 2.92
N ARG A 65 30.04 23.61 2.45
CA ARG A 65 29.11 24.74 2.45
C ARG A 65 27.85 24.45 1.64
N TYR A 66 28.01 23.83 0.48
CA TYR A 66 26.86 23.47 -0.35
C TYR A 66 25.98 22.42 0.34
N LEU A 67 26.57 21.32 0.79
CA LEU A 67 25.83 20.20 1.38
C LEU A 67 25.12 20.60 2.68
N ASN A 68 25.78 21.35 3.57
CA ASN A 68 25.18 21.89 4.79
C ASN A 68 24.09 22.95 4.51
N HIS A 69 24.03 23.50 3.30
CA HIS A 69 22.96 24.41 2.89
C HIS A 69 21.75 23.67 2.30
N VAL A 70 21.98 22.54 1.62
CA VAL A 70 20.92 21.80 0.91
C VAL A 70 20.37 20.60 1.68
N LEU A 71 21.11 20.08 2.66
CA LEU A 71 20.71 18.96 3.49
C LEU A 71 20.45 19.43 4.92
N ASP A 72 19.30 19.04 5.46
CA ASP A 72 18.95 19.29 6.85
C ASP A 72 19.49 18.17 7.75
N ASP A 73 19.91 18.51 8.96
CA ASP A 73 20.30 17.54 9.99
C ASP A 73 19.13 16.60 10.31
N GLY A 74 19.40 15.28 10.38
CA GLY A 74 18.38 14.25 10.58
C GLY A 74 17.67 13.77 9.31
N GLN A 75 17.98 14.34 8.13
CA GLN A 75 17.38 13.90 6.87
C GLN A 75 17.80 12.46 6.52
N PRO A 76 16.86 11.56 6.13
CA PRO A 76 17.22 10.17 5.82
C PRO A 76 18.06 10.07 4.54
N TYR A 77 19.04 9.19 4.53
CA TYR A 77 19.77 8.86 3.32
C TYR A 77 18.86 8.23 2.26
N VAL A 78 18.98 8.73 1.02
CA VAL A 78 18.29 8.20 -0.16
C VAL A 78 19.33 7.51 -1.05
N GLN A 79 19.24 6.19 -1.17
CA GLN A 79 19.98 5.45 -2.20
C GLN A 79 19.13 5.39 -3.47
N SER A 80 19.71 5.76 -4.62
CA SER A 80 19.17 5.41 -5.92
C SER A 80 19.64 4.00 -6.29
N ALA A 81 18.73 3.17 -6.79
CA ALA A 81 18.99 1.80 -7.23
C ALA A 81 19.76 1.73 -8.57
#